data_AF-A0A6G1XBM6-F1
#
_entry.id   AF-A0A6G1XBM6-F1
#
_cell.length_a   1.000
_cell.length_b   1.000
_cell.length_c   1.000
_cell.angle_alpha   90.00
_cell.angle_beta   90.00
_cell.angle_gamma   90.00
#
_symmetry.space_group_name_H-M   'P 1'
#
loop_
_entity.id
_entity.type
_entity.pdbx_description
1 polymer ?
#
loop_
_entity_poly.entity_id
_entity_poly.type
_entity_poly.pdbx_seq_one_letter_code
_entity_poly.pdbx_strand_id
1 'polypeptide(L)' 'MLTNQKVKADQLVEMIYQSKTGELTKRVVKVYGSNKTKIFGYCYLRKNYRSFKKEQILAMIPKKRRA' A
#
# COMPACT_ATOMS: atom_id res chain seq x y z
N MET A 1 1.69 -16.62 -11.14
CA MET A 1 0.37 -16.33 -10.51
C MET A 1 0.59 -15.36 -9.35
N LEU A 2 0.34 -14.05 -9.54
CA LEU A 2 0.43 -13.08 -8.45
C LEU A 2 -0.88 -13.15 -7.66
N THR A 3 -0.76 -13.54 -6.40
CA THR A 3 -1.85 -13.87 -5.50
C THR A 3 -2.80 -12.69 -5.29
N ASN A 4 -4.11 -12.96 -5.37
CA ASN A 4 -5.19 -12.06 -4.93
C ASN A 4 -5.06 -11.77 -3.43
N GLN A 5 -4.15 -10.89 -3.03
CA GLN A 5 -4.07 -10.42 -1.66
C GLN A 5 -5.27 -9.52 -1.38
N LYS A 6 -6.30 -10.10 -0.76
CA LYS A 6 -7.41 -9.34 -0.18
C LYS A 6 -6.85 -8.44 0.93
N VAL A 7 -6.82 -7.14 0.67
CA VAL A 7 -6.47 -6.14 1.67
C VAL A 7 -7.66 -5.92 2.59
N LYS A 8 -7.49 -6.16 3.89
CA LYS A 8 -8.52 -5.87 4.90
C LYS A 8 -8.41 -4.41 5.35
N ALA A 9 -9.54 -3.83 5.79
CA ALA A 9 -9.52 -2.56 6.49
C ALA A 9 -8.73 -2.70 7.80
N ASP A 10 -8.05 -1.62 8.21
CA ASP A 10 -7.16 -1.53 9.38
C ASP A 10 -5.84 -2.33 9.27
N GLN A 11 -5.57 -2.94 8.11
CA GLN A 11 -4.37 -3.73 7.89
C GLN A 11 -3.13 -2.85 7.63
N LEU A 12 -2.05 -3.12 8.36
CA LEU A 12 -0.73 -2.55 8.06
C LEU A 12 -0.09 -3.34 6.92
N VAL A 13 0.35 -2.63 5.89
CA VAL A 13 1.04 -3.22 4.73
C VAL A 13 2.37 -2.53 4.48
N GLU A 14 3.30 -3.28 3.92
CA GLU A 14 4.51 -2.74 3.31
C GLU A 14 4.40 -2.92 1.79
N MET A 15 4.68 -1.87 1.04
CA MET A 15 4.57 -1.87 -0.42
C MET A 15 5.78 -1.22 -1.10
N ILE A 16 6.11 -1.70 -2.29
CA ILE A 16 7.00 -1.02 -3.23
C ILE A 16 6.10 -0.22 -4.18
N TYR A 17 6.23 1.10 -4.14
CA TYR A 17 5.42 2.03 -4.92
C TYR A 17 6.28 2.80 -5.91
N GLN A 18 5.88 2.80 -7.18
CA GLN A 18 6.51 3.57 -8.24
C GLN A 18 5.75 4.88 -8.47
N SER A 19 6.44 6.01 -8.39
CA SER A 19 5.85 7.31 -8.72
C SER A 19 5.62 7.43 -10.24
N LYS A 20 4.91 8.48 -10.68
CA LYS A 20 4.76 8.75 -12.11
C LYS A 20 6.08 9.11 -12.79
N THR A 21 7.07 9.59 -12.04
CA THR A 21 8.42 9.90 -12.55
C THR A 21 9.35 8.69 -12.54
N GLY A 22 8.84 7.51 -12.17
CA GLY A 22 9.61 6.26 -12.10
C GLY A 22 10.29 6.00 -10.77
N GLU A 23 10.25 6.95 -9.82
CA GLU A 23 10.89 6.82 -8.50
C GLU A 23 10.27 5.69 -7.68
N LEU A 24 11.10 4.73 -7.25
CA LEU A 24 10.69 3.61 -6.41
C LEU A 24 10.83 3.97 -4.93
N THR A 25 9.78 3.71 -4.16
CA THR A 25 9.77 3.96 -2.73
C THR A 25 9.21 2.77 -1.96
N LYS A 26 9.86 2.39 -0.86
CA LYS A 26 9.32 1.44 0.10
C LYS A 26 8.41 2.20 1.07
N ARG A 27 7.15 1.78 1.19
CA ARG A 27 6.14 2.48 1.99
C ARG A 27 5.46 1.54 2.96
N VAL A 28 5.39 1.97 4.22
CA VAL A 28 4.50 1.37 5.22
C VAL A 28 3.21 2.18 5.22
N VAL A 29 2.08 1.50 5.06
CA VAL A 29 0.76 2.12 4.94
C VAL A 29 -0.23 1.38 5.84
N LYS A 30 -1.00 2.12 6.64
CA LYS A 30 -2.17 1.58 7.32
C LYS A 30 -3.38 1.75 6.41
N VAL A 31 -3.89 0.66 5.85
CA VAL A 31 -5.00 0.69 4.89
C VAL A 31 -6.31 0.86 5.65
N TYR A 32 -7.14 1.82 5.23
CA TYR A 32 -8.49 1.99 5.75
C TYR A 32 -9.57 1.70 4.70
N GLY A 33 -9.19 1.57 3.42
CA GLY A 33 -10.13 1.20 2.36
C GLY A 33 -9.43 0.87 1.04
N SER A 34 -10.18 0.28 0.12
CA SER A 34 -9.75 0.10 -1.26
C SER A 34 -10.95 0.12 -2.19
N ASN A 35 -10.74 0.49 -3.45
CA ASN A 35 -11.72 0.33 -4.51
C ASN A 35 -11.10 -0.47 -5.66
N LYS A 36 -11.70 -0.45 -6.86
CA LYS A 36 -11.19 -1.20 -8.02
C LYS A 36 -9.76 -0.77 -8.41
N THR A 37 -9.45 0.53 -8.41
CA THR A 37 -8.20 1.09 -8.97
C THR A 37 -7.21 1.62 -7.92
N LYS A 38 -7.65 1.87 -6.68
CA LYS A 38 -6.86 2.53 -5.64
C LYS A 38 -6.95 1.82 -4.29
N ILE A 39 -5.90 2.00 -3.49
CA ILE A 39 -5.85 1.71 -2.06
C ILE A 39 -5.79 3.04 -1.31
N PHE A 40 -6.52 3.14 -0.21
CA PHE A 40 -6.57 4.32 0.65
C PHE A 40 -5.95 3.99 1.99
N GLY A 41 -4.99 4.80 2.43
CA GLY A 41 -4.28 4.53 3.67
C GLY A 41 -3.51 5.71 4.23
N TYR A 42 -3.16 5.60 5.49
CA TYR A 42 -2.22 6.51 6.14
C TYR A 42 -0.79 6.10 5.81
N CYS A 43 -0.05 6.97 5.14
CA CYS A 43 1.33 6.74 4.73
C CYS A 43 2.30 7.18 5.82
N TYR A 44 3.01 6.26 6.47
CA TYR A 44 3.94 6.60 7.55
C TYR A 44 5.17 7.38 7.07
N LEU A 45 5.62 7.14 5.84
CA LEU A 45 6.74 7.89 5.24
C LEU A 45 6.41 9.39 5.10
N ARG A 46 5.16 9.74 4.79
CA ARG A 46 4.72 11.12 4.54
C ARG A 46 3.87 11.71 5.67
N LYS A 47 3.61 10.92 6.72
CA LYS A 47 2.74 11.27 7.88
C LYS A 47 1.38 11.85 7.48
N ASN A 48 0.76 11.33 6.41
CA ASN A 48 -0.51 11.84 5.89
C ASN A 48 -1.35 10.75 5.19
N TYR A 49 -2.67 10.96 5.11
CA TYR A 49 -3.62 10.14 4.36
C TYR A 49 -3.40 10.30 2.86
N ARG A 50 -3.29 9.19 2.13
CA ARG A 50 -3.05 9.19 0.68
C ARG A 50 -3.83 8.07 -0.02
N SER A 51 -4.07 8.31 -1.31
CA SER A 51 -4.51 7.27 -2.24
C SER A 51 -3.32 6.77 -3.07
N PHE A 52 -3.29 5.46 -3.29
CA PHE A 52 -2.25 4.76 -4.02
C PHE A 52 -2.89 4.03 -5.18
N LYS A 53 -2.41 4.27 -6.41
CA LYS A 53 -2.93 3.55 -7.59
C LYS A 53 -2.39 2.12 -7.56
N LYS A 54 -3.27 1.13 -7.76
CA LYS A 54 -2.86 -0.29 -7.78
C LYS A 54 -1.86 -0.60 -8.89
N GLU A 55 -2.02 0.03 -10.05
CA GLU A 55 -1.10 -0.06 -11.19
C GLU A 55 0.33 0.41 -10.84
N GLN A 56 0.49 1.24 -9.82
CA GLN A 56 1.77 1.77 -9.36
C GLN A 56 2.35 1.00 -8.16
N ILE A 57 1.67 -0.06 -7.71
CA ILE A 57 2.12 -0.94 -6.63
C ILE A 57 2.78 -2.16 -7.27
N LEU A 58 4.11 -2.23 -7.21
CA LEU A 58 4.87 -3.32 -7.81
C LEU A 58 4.90 -4.56 -6.92
N ALA A 59 4.88 -4.35 -5.60
CA ALA A 59 4.78 -5.41 -4.61
C ALA A 59 4.07 -4.89 -3.37
N MET A 60 3.30 -5.74 -2.71
CA MET A 60 2.65 -5.43 -1.45
C MET A 60 2.58 -6.70 -0.60
N ILE A 61 2.89 -6.56 0.69
CA ILE A 61 2.80 -7.64 1.66
C ILE A 61 2.16 -7.15 2.97
N PRO A 62 1.37 -7.99 3.66
CA PRO A 62 0.92 -7.68 5.02
C PRO A 62 2.13 -7.51 5.95
N LYS A 63 2.19 -6.40 6.69
CA LYS A 63 3.18 -6.20 7.74
C LYS A 63 2.58 -6.71 9.05
N LYS A 64 2.93 -7.94 9.44
CA LYS A 64 2.56 -8.48 10.75
C LYS A 64 3.16 -7.59 11.84
N ARG A 65 2.37 -7.18 12.84
CA ARG A 65 2.95 -6.69 14.09
C ARG A 65 3.78 -7.85 14.66
N ARG A 66 5.05 -7.61 14.98
CA ARG A 66 5.78 -8.57 15.82
C ARG A 66 5.03 -8.61 17.16
N ALA A 67 4.67 -9.82 17.58
CA ALA A 67 4.12 -10.10 18.89
C ALA A 67 5.18 -9.84 19.97
#